data_AF-A0A7W0KNH1-F1
#
_entry.id   AF-A0A7W0KNH1-F1
#
_cell.length_a   1.000
_cell.length_b   1.000
_cell.length_c   1.000
_cell.angle_alpha   90.00
_cell.angle_beta   90.00
_cell.angle_gamma   90.00
#
_symmetry.space_group_name_H-M   'P 1'
#
loop_
_entity.id
_entity.type
_entity.pdbx_description
1 polymer ?
#
loop_
_entity_poly.entity_id
_entity_poly.type
_entity_poly.pdbx_seq_one_letter_code
_entity_poly.pdbx_strand_id
1 'polypeptide(L)' 'SLGLKGDESVSVTGITAMNDGPVPREVTVRAGDREFKARVRIDTPGEAEYYRHGGIMQYVLRSLLTD' A
#
# COMPACT_ATOMS: atom_id res chain seq x y z
N SER A 1 -10.03 -19.81 -7.04
CA SER A 1 -10.68 -18.73 -6.24
C SER A 1 -10.17 -18.82 -4.82
N LEU A 2 -9.99 -17.69 -4.13
CA LEU A 2 -9.53 -17.65 -2.73
C LEU A 2 -10.66 -17.97 -1.72
N GLY A 3 -11.92 -18.00 -2.15
CA GLY A 3 -13.06 -18.34 -1.29
C GLY A 3 -13.47 -17.24 -0.29
N LEU A 4 -12.99 -16.01 -0.48
CA LEU A 4 -13.34 -14.85 0.34
C LEU A 4 -14.84 -14.52 0.20
N LYS A 5 -15.47 -14.16 1.32
CA LYS A 5 -16.89 -13.78 1.37
C LYS A 5 -17.08 -12.26 1.33
N GLY A 6 -16.09 -11.50 1.76
CA GLY A 6 -16.10 -10.03 1.77
C GLY A 6 -16.50 -9.40 3.11
N ASP A 7 -16.85 -10.21 4.11
CA ASP A 7 -17.14 -9.80 5.48
C ASP A 7 -15.97 -10.05 6.45
N GLU A 8 -14.88 -10.64 5.96
CA GLU A 8 -13.69 -10.89 6.76
C GLU A 8 -12.95 -9.59 7.10
N SER A 9 -12.47 -9.47 8.34
CA SER A 9 -11.45 -8.47 8.67
C SER A 9 -10.15 -8.82 7.94
N VAL A 10 -9.57 -7.85 7.24
CA VAL A 10 -8.35 -8.03 6.44
C VAL A 10 -7.19 -7.29 7.11
N SER A 11 -6.09 -7.99 7.32
CA SER A 11 -4.81 -7.38 7.71
C SER A 11 -3.78 -7.54 6.61
N VAL A 12 -3.04 -6.48 6.32
CA VAL A 12 -1.98 -6.44 5.31
C VAL A 12 -0.66 -6.13 6.00
N THR A 13 0.36 -6.97 5.77
CA THR A 13 1.70 -6.80 6.36
C THR A 13 2.78 -6.73 5.29
N GLY A 14 3.85 -5.98 5.59
CA GLY A 14 5.00 -5.80 4.69
C GLY A 14 5.00 -4.51 3.87
N ILE A 15 3.90 -3.75 3.83
CA ILE A 15 3.83 -2.51 3.03
C ILE A 15 4.80 -1.43 3.53
N THR A 16 5.07 -1.37 4.84
CA THR A 16 5.93 -0.36 5.47
C THR A 16 7.40 -0.46 5.04
N ALA A 17 7.82 -1.56 4.39
CA ALA A 17 9.16 -1.69 3.84
C ALA A 17 9.50 -0.57 2.82
N MET A 18 8.49 0.04 2.19
CA MET A 18 8.68 1.15 1.25
C MET A 18 9.06 2.50 1.89
N ASN A 19 9.08 2.58 3.23
CA ASN A 19 9.48 3.78 3.96
C ASN A 19 10.99 3.98 3.90
N ASP A 20 11.75 2.89 4.05
CA ASP A 20 13.21 2.89 4.05
C ASP A 20 13.80 2.24 2.79
N GLY A 21 12.94 1.80 1.85
CA GLY A 21 13.33 1.00 0.69
C GLY A 21 12.38 1.14 -0.50
N PRO A 22 12.59 0.32 -1.56
CA PRO A 22 11.73 0.32 -2.72
C PRO A 22 10.33 -0.21 -2.38
N VAL A 23 9.36 0.08 -3.25
CA VAL A 23 8.00 -0.49 -3.17
C VAL A 23 8.11 -2.02 -3.17
N PRO A 24 7.59 -2.73 -2.16
CA PRO A 24 7.57 -4.18 -2.16
C PRO A 24 6.65 -4.68 -3.28
N ARG A 25 7.09 -5.68 -4.05
CA ARG A 25 6.26 -6.25 -5.13
C ARG A 25 4.99 -6.92 -4.62
N GLU A 26 5.07 -7.50 -3.42
CA GLU A 26 3.98 -8.23 -2.80
C GLU A 26 3.92 -7.97 -1.29
N VAL A 27 2.73 -8.13 -0.74
CA VAL A 27 2.44 -8.09 0.70
C VAL A 27 1.81 -9.41 1.13
N THR A 28 1.90 -9.73 2.43
CA THR A 28 1.10 -10.81 3.00
C THR A 28 -0.25 -10.25 3.40
N VAL A 29 -1.32 -10.91 2.96
CA VAL A 29 -2.71 -10.58 3.32
C VAL A 29 -3.27 -11.74 4.13
N ARG A 30 -3.87 -11.42 5.27
CA ARG A 30 -4.68 -12.36 6.05
C ARG A 30 -6.13 -11.88 6.07
N ALA A 31 -7.06 -12.78 5.73
CA ALA A 31 -8.50 -12.54 5.70
C ALA A 31 -9.20 -13.73 6.36
N GLY A 32 -9.62 -13.56 7.62
CA GLY A 32 -10.07 -14.67 8.47
C GLY A 32 -8.98 -15.73 8.64
N ASP A 33 -9.29 -16.97 8.26
CA ASP A 33 -8.37 -18.13 8.32
C ASP A 33 -7.50 -18.29 7.06
N ARG A 34 -7.60 -17.37 6.10
CA ARG A 34 -6.86 -17.44 4.84
C ARG A 34 -5.68 -16.50 4.85
N GLU A 35 -4.53 -16.98 4.39
CA GLU A 35 -3.33 -16.19 4.19
C GLU A 35 -2.83 -16.37 2.75
N PHE A 36 -2.51 -15.27 2.08
CA PHE A 36 -2.04 -15.28 0.70
C PHE A 36 -1.16 -14.06 0.38
N LYS A 37 -0.41 -14.13 -0.73
CA LYS A 37 0.34 -12.99 -1.26
C LYS A 37 -0.54 -12.18 -2.20
N ALA A 38 -0.43 -10.86 -2.10
CA ALA A 38 -1.09 -9.94 -3.02
C ALA A 38 -0.06 -8.98 -3.61
N ARG A 39 -0.18 -8.70 -4.91
CA ARG A 39 0.67 -7.74 -5.61
C ARG A 39 0.35 -6.32 -5.15
N VAL A 40 1.39 -5.54 -4.84
CA VAL A 40 1.26 -4.10 -4.61
C VAL A 40 1.21 -3.40 -5.97
N ARG A 41 0.21 -2.53 -6.16
CA ARG A 41 -0.05 -1.79 -7.41
C ARG A 41 0.29 -0.31 -7.29
N ILE A 42 1.44 -0.05 -6.68
CA ILE A 42 2.15 1.22 -6.79
C ILE A 42 3.12 1.02 -7.95
N ASP A 43 2.68 1.39 -9.14
CA ASP A 43 3.30 1.04 -10.41
C ASP A 43 4.31 2.11 -10.88
N THR A 44 4.26 3.33 -10.32
CA THR A 44 5.17 4.42 -10.65
C THR A 44 5.86 5.01 -9.40
N PRO A 45 7.06 5.63 -9.54
CA PRO A 45 7.68 6.35 -8.43
C PRO A 45 6.80 7.47 -7.86
N GLY A 46 6.06 8.19 -8.72
CA GLY A 46 5.14 9.24 -8.27
C GLY A 46 3.98 8.72 -7.40
N GLU A 47 3.43 7.55 -7.73
CA GLU A 47 2.41 6.91 -6.88
C GLU A 47 2.95 6.55 -5.49
N ALA A 48 4.23 6.16 -5.39
CA ALA A 48 4.86 5.88 -4.10
C ALA A 48 4.95 7.14 -3.24
N GLU A 49 5.31 8.29 -3.84
CA GLU A 49 5.31 9.58 -3.13
C GLU A 49 3.90 9.97 -2.69
N TYR A 50 2.90 9.83 -3.56
CA TYR A 50 1.51 10.10 -3.19
C TYR A 50 1.07 9.22 -2.02
N TYR A 51 1.39 7.93 -2.05
CA TYR A 51 1.07 7.01 -0.95
C TYR A 51 1.72 7.43 0.37
N ARG A 52 3.03 7.73 0.37
CA ARG A 52 3.76 8.15 1.59
C ARG A 52 3.22 9.45 2.17
N HIS A 53 2.71 10.35 1.33
CA HIS A 53 2.12 11.62 1.76
C HIS A 53 0.64 11.51 2.15
N GLY A 54 0.04 10.32 2.10
CA GLY A 54 -1.39 10.13 2.41
C GLY A 54 -2.33 10.60 1.30
N GLY A 55 -1.84 10.74 0.07
CA GLY A 55 -2.61 11.07 -1.14
C GLY A 55 -2.00 12.20 -1.96
N ILE A 56 -2.39 12.28 -3.24
CA ILE A 56 -1.90 13.29 -4.19
C ILE A 56 -2.13 14.73 -3.71
N MET A 57 -3.29 15.03 -3.13
CA MET A 57 -3.60 16.37 -2.64
C MET A 57 -2.63 16.80 -1.53
N GLN A 58 -2.35 15.89 -0.59
CA GLN A 58 -1.44 16.16 0.52
C GLN A 58 0.01 16.28 0.05
N TYR A 59 0.41 15.48 -0.94
CA TYR A 59 1.72 15.62 -1.60
C TYR A 59 1.87 17.03 -2.19
N VAL A 60 0.94 17.45 -3.05
CA VAL A 60 0.99 18.75 -3.74
C VAL A 60 0.97 19.92 -2.76
N LEU A 61 0.04 19.93 -1.79
CA LEU A 61 -0.06 21.03 -0.82
C LEU A 61 1.22 21.17 0.01
N ARG A 62 1.89 20.07 0.37
CA ARG A 62 3.16 20.12 1.11
C ARG A 62 4.31 20.62 0.24
N SER A 63 4.38 20.20 -1.03
CA SER A 63 5.40 20.68 -1.96
C SER A 63 5.36 22.21 -2.13
N LEU A 64 4.16 22.79 -2.25
CA LEU A 64 3.98 24.25 -2.40
C LEU A 64 4.34 25.07 -1.14
N LEU A 65 4.46 24.43 0.03
CA LEU A 65 4.91 25.08 1.27
C LEU A 65 6.42 25.03 1.46
N THR A 66 7.09 24.14 0.72
CA THR A 66 8.55 23.99 0.72
C THR A 66 9.24 24.74 -0.41
N ASP A 67 8.46 25.20 -1.39
CA ASP A 67 8.86 26.16 -2.43
C ASP A 67 8.81 27.60 -1.89
#